data_AF-A0A528ACP6-F1
#
_entry.id   AF-A0A528ACP6-F1
#
_cell.length_a   1.000
_cell.length_b   1.000
_cell.length_c   1.000
_cell.angle_alpha   90.00
_cell.angle_beta   90.00
_cell.angle_gamma   90.00
#
_symmetry.space_group_name_H-M   'P 1'
#
loop_
_entity.id
_entity.type
_entity.pdbx_description
1 polymer ?
#
loop_
_entity_poly.entity_id
_entity_poly.type
_entity_poly.pdbx_seq_one_letter_code
_entity_poly.pdbx_strand_id
1 'polypeptide(L)'
;MLSRRQLLGAGALLAGATAWTKTSAMGLPDAPVMESPDMQPPIFPTSGPDYQPVVTLNGWTLPHRMNSGVKEFHLVAEPVEREMSPGMTAYLWGYNGQSPGPTIEAVEGDRVRIFVTNKLPEHTTIHWHGMILPNGMDGVTGLTQPGIPPGKTFVYEFDLVKSGTFMYHPHADEMVQMAMGMMGFFVIHPKDPKFMRVDRDFVFLLNAFDIEPGSYVPRIMEMTDFNLWAWNSRVFPGISHLPVAKNDRVRVRVGNLTMTNHPIHMHGYDFEVTCTDGGWVRPEARWPEVSIDIPVGAMRAYEFEAKYEGDWAIHCHKSHHTMNAMGHDVPTFIGVDNSKVTDKIRRVQPDYMAMGDRGMADMGEMEMPLPDNTIPMMTGWGQFGAIEMGGMFSVVKVR
;
A
#
# COMPACT_ATOMS: atom_id res chain seq x y z
N MET A 1 27.83 33.76 31.59
CA MET A 1 26.46 33.29 31.86
C MET A 1 25.97 32.55 30.62
N LEU A 2 25.88 31.22 30.67
CA LEU A 2 25.34 30.41 29.57
C LEU A 2 23.82 30.58 29.54
N SER A 3 23.24 30.93 28.38
CA SER A 3 21.80 31.15 28.29
C SER A 3 21.05 29.81 28.27
N ARG A 4 19.81 29.77 28.80
CA ARG A 4 18.94 28.57 28.78
C ARG A 4 18.78 27.96 27.37
N ARG A 5 18.90 28.75 26.30
CA ARG A 5 18.87 28.26 24.90
C ARG A 5 20.10 27.43 24.52
N GLN A 6 21.28 27.75 25.04
CA GLN A 6 22.52 27.00 24.75
C GLN A 6 22.55 25.64 25.49
N LEU A 7 21.95 25.57 26.68
CA LEU A 7 21.80 24.32 27.43
C LEU A 7 20.80 23.34 26.75
N LEU A 8 19.72 23.85 26.16
CA LEU A 8 18.76 23.04 25.40
C LEU A 8 19.35 22.51 24.08
N GLY A 9 20.13 23.34 23.36
CA GLY A 9 20.82 22.91 22.14
C GLY A 9 21.90 21.85 22.39
N ALA A 10 22.65 21.96 23.49
CA ALA A 10 23.64 20.95 23.88
C ALA A 10 22.99 19.63 24.33
N GLY A 11 21.85 19.69 25.03
CA GLY A 11 21.08 18.51 25.44
C GLY A 11 20.51 17.73 24.26
N ALA A 12 20.01 18.41 23.23
CA ALA A 12 19.51 17.78 22.00
C ALA A 12 20.64 17.11 21.18
N LEU A 13 21.81 17.74 21.10
CA LEU A 13 22.99 17.16 20.43
C LEU A 13 23.51 15.91 21.15
N LEU A 14 23.53 15.91 22.49
CA LEU A 14 23.93 14.75 23.30
C LEU A 14 22.91 13.62 23.24
N ALA A 15 21.61 13.92 23.21
CA ALA A 15 20.56 12.92 23.00
C ALA A 15 20.65 12.27 21.62
N GLY A 16 20.93 13.06 20.58
CA GLY A 16 21.19 12.54 19.23
C GLY A 16 22.40 11.60 19.19
N ALA A 17 23.56 12.03 19.70
CA ALA A 17 24.79 11.24 19.67
C ALA A 17 24.68 9.90 20.45
N THR A 18 23.95 9.89 21.56
CA THR A 18 23.74 8.68 22.39
C THR A 18 22.77 7.67 21.78
N ALA A 19 21.79 8.14 20.98
CA ALA A 19 20.92 7.24 20.23
C ALA A 19 21.69 6.45 19.15
N TRP A 20 22.59 7.11 18.40
CA TRP A 20 23.37 6.46 17.34
C TRP A 20 24.44 5.50 17.86
N THR A 21 25.04 5.79 19.02
CA THR A 21 26.07 4.92 19.63
C THR A 21 25.50 3.65 20.26
N LYS A 22 24.24 3.65 20.71
CA LYS A 22 23.57 2.43 21.19
C LYS A 22 23.39 1.40 20.08
N THR A 23 23.06 1.82 18.86
CA THR A 23 22.79 0.91 17.74
C THR A 23 24.02 0.08 17.35
N SER A 24 25.22 0.66 17.36
CA SER A 24 26.46 -0.06 17.02
C SER A 24 26.85 -1.15 18.02
N ALA A 25 26.32 -1.11 19.26
CA ALA A 25 26.62 -2.08 20.30
C ALA A 25 25.66 -3.30 20.32
N MET A 26 24.54 -3.24 19.58
CA MET A 26 23.46 -4.24 19.68
C MET A 26 23.52 -5.35 18.63
N GLY A 27 24.39 -5.22 17.62
CA GLY A 27 24.46 -6.14 16.48
C GLY A 27 23.20 -6.08 15.62
N LEU A 28 23.29 -5.52 14.41
CA LEU A 28 22.13 -5.39 13.53
C LEU A 28 21.57 -6.79 13.16
N PRO A 29 20.23 -6.97 13.14
CA PRO A 29 19.66 -8.16 12.51
C PRO A 29 19.97 -8.16 11.01
N ASP A 30 19.88 -9.33 10.38
CA ASP A 30 19.89 -9.38 8.92
C ASP A 30 18.74 -8.53 8.36
N ALA A 31 19.00 -7.83 7.26
CA ALA A 31 18.00 -7.06 6.52
C ALA A 31 17.49 -7.90 5.35
N PRO A 32 16.40 -8.67 5.50
CA PRO A 32 15.80 -9.39 4.38
C PRO A 32 15.31 -8.38 3.33
N VAL A 33 15.44 -8.73 2.05
CA VAL A 33 15.01 -7.91 0.90
C VAL A 33 14.16 -8.78 -0.01
N MET A 34 13.13 -8.19 -0.63
CA MET A 34 12.31 -8.88 -1.63
C MET A 34 12.32 -8.11 -2.95
N GLU A 35 12.73 -8.77 -4.02
CA GLU A 35 12.82 -8.17 -5.36
C GLU A 35 11.61 -8.50 -6.24
N SER A 36 10.89 -9.60 -5.94
CA SER A 36 9.72 -10.00 -6.74
C SER A 36 8.48 -9.18 -6.36
N PRO A 37 7.68 -8.70 -7.34
CA PRO A 37 6.39 -8.04 -7.08
C PRO A 37 5.26 -9.02 -6.73
N ASP A 38 5.54 -10.32 -6.66
CA ASP A 38 4.56 -11.36 -6.42
C ASP A 38 4.17 -11.45 -4.95
N MET A 39 2.90 -11.80 -4.73
CA MET A 39 2.35 -12.10 -3.41
C MET A 39 3.06 -13.29 -2.79
N GLN A 40 3.68 -13.09 -1.63
CA GLN A 40 4.35 -14.17 -0.90
C GLN A 40 3.38 -14.88 0.05
N PRO A 41 3.58 -16.19 0.31
CA PRO A 41 2.82 -16.90 1.33
C PRO A 41 2.99 -16.27 2.73
N PRO A 42 1.94 -16.30 3.56
CA PRO A 42 2.01 -15.81 4.93
C PRO A 42 2.99 -16.63 5.78
N ILE A 43 3.65 -15.97 6.75
CA ILE A 43 4.57 -16.63 7.68
C ILE A 43 3.80 -17.02 8.95
N PHE A 44 3.58 -18.32 9.14
CA PHE A 44 2.93 -18.83 10.34
C PHE A 44 3.86 -18.78 11.56
N PRO A 45 3.33 -18.43 12.75
CA PRO A 45 4.13 -18.42 13.98
C PRO A 45 4.65 -19.83 14.29
N THR A 46 5.95 -19.95 14.48
CA THR A 46 6.61 -21.21 14.89
C THR A 46 6.76 -21.34 16.40
N SER A 47 6.52 -20.26 17.14
CA SER A 47 6.58 -20.18 18.60
C SER A 47 5.71 -19.02 19.12
N GLY A 48 5.37 -19.03 20.41
CA GLY A 48 4.50 -18.01 21.00
C GLY A 48 3.00 -18.28 20.77
N PRO A 49 2.14 -17.25 20.95
CA PRO A 49 0.71 -17.36 20.68
C PRO A 49 0.45 -17.67 19.21
N ASP A 50 -0.49 -18.57 18.94
CA ASP A 50 -1.00 -18.81 17.59
C ASP A 50 -1.82 -17.61 17.09
N TYR A 51 -1.78 -17.34 15.80
CA TYR A 51 -2.63 -16.36 15.12
C TYR A 51 -2.75 -16.73 13.64
N GLN A 52 -3.81 -16.26 12.99
CA GLN A 52 -3.93 -16.37 11.53
C GLN A 52 -3.10 -15.24 10.90
N PRO A 53 -1.96 -15.53 10.23
CA PRO A 53 -1.16 -14.47 9.64
C PRO A 53 -1.87 -13.88 8.43
N VAL A 54 -1.54 -12.63 8.14
CA VAL A 54 -2.15 -11.90 7.03
C VAL A 54 -1.43 -12.15 5.72
N VAL A 55 -2.18 -12.20 4.62
CA VAL A 55 -1.66 -12.24 3.26
C VAL A 55 -1.65 -10.82 2.68
N THR A 56 -0.47 -10.28 2.46
CA THR A 56 -0.30 -8.96 1.84
C THR A 56 -0.32 -9.10 0.33
N LEU A 57 -1.33 -8.54 -0.34
CA LEU A 57 -1.45 -8.64 -1.81
C LEU A 57 -0.20 -8.06 -2.48
N ASN A 58 0.44 -8.81 -3.38
CA ASN A 58 1.68 -8.38 -4.04
C ASN A 58 2.78 -7.89 -3.07
N GLY A 59 2.81 -8.47 -1.87
CA GLY A 59 3.75 -8.12 -0.81
C GLY A 59 4.11 -9.34 0.04
N TRP A 60 4.70 -9.07 1.21
CA TRP A 60 5.27 -10.10 2.08
C TRP A 60 5.35 -9.64 3.54
N THR A 61 5.52 -10.60 4.46
CA THR A 61 5.70 -10.34 5.89
C THR A 61 7.19 -10.19 6.23
N LEU A 62 7.56 -9.14 6.95
CA LEU A 62 8.93 -8.93 7.43
C LEU A 62 9.25 -9.98 8.51
N PRO A 63 10.24 -10.87 8.30
CA PRO A 63 10.63 -11.82 9.32
C PRO A 63 11.33 -11.10 10.48
N HIS A 64 11.29 -11.75 11.64
CA HIS A 64 11.91 -11.24 12.86
C HIS A 64 12.82 -12.30 13.48
N ARG A 65 13.70 -11.85 14.36
CA ARG A 65 14.39 -12.73 15.31
C ARG A 65 13.95 -12.40 16.74
N MET A 66 14.00 -13.40 17.62
CA MET A 66 13.81 -13.17 19.04
C MET A 66 15.16 -12.90 19.71
N ASN A 67 15.25 -11.82 20.48
CA ASN A 67 16.42 -11.49 21.29
C ASN A 67 15.99 -11.10 22.71
N SER A 68 16.27 -11.97 23.68
CA SER A 68 15.98 -11.73 25.11
C SER A 68 14.52 -11.32 25.38
N GLY A 69 13.56 -11.98 24.71
CA GLY A 69 12.13 -11.68 24.85
C GLY A 69 11.63 -10.48 24.04
N VAL A 70 12.50 -9.85 23.24
CA VAL A 70 12.13 -8.76 22.32
C VAL A 70 12.10 -9.29 20.88
N LYS A 71 11.05 -8.93 20.14
CA LYS A 71 10.92 -9.24 18.72
C LYS A 71 11.65 -8.18 17.89
N GLU A 72 12.73 -8.58 17.25
CA GLU A 72 13.60 -7.67 16.49
C GLU A 72 13.34 -7.75 14.98
N PHE A 73 13.14 -6.59 14.38
CA PHE A 73 12.93 -6.39 12.94
C PHE A 73 13.99 -5.46 12.35
N HIS A 74 14.31 -5.61 11.07
CA HIS A 74 15.19 -4.68 10.35
C HIS A 74 14.50 -4.15 9.08
N LEU A 75 14.14 -2.88 9.13
CA LEU A 75 13.62 -2.13 7.99
C LEU A 75 14.74 -1.30 7.34
N VAL A 76 14.77 -1.28 6.01
CA VAL A 76 15.75 -0.53 5.23
C VAL A 76 15.03 0.39 4.27
N ALA A 77 15.06 1.70 4.51
CA ALA A 77 14.52 2.69 3.58
C ALA A 77 15.49 2.88 2.41
N GLU A 78 15.06 2.65 1.18
CA GLU A 78 15.93 2.69 -0.01
C GLU A 78 15.16 3.00 -1.30
N PRO A 79 15.83 3.48 -2.36
CA PRO A 79 15.27 3.48 -3.70
C PRO A 79 14.96 2.06 -4.18
N VAL A 80 13.83 1.88 -4.87
CA VAL A 80 13.34 0.58 -5.34
C VAL A 80 12.80 0.70 -6.77
N GLU A 81 12.92 -0.38 -7.53
CA GLU A 81 12.22 -0.54 -8.81
C GLU A 81 10.96 -1.38 -8.57
N ARG A 82 9.79 -0.84 -8.93
CA ARG A 82 8.51 -1.52 -8.74
C ARG A 82 7.84 -1.72 -10.08
N GLU A 83 7.75 -2.97 -10.53
CA GLU A 83 6.81 -3.31 -11.59
C GLU A 83 5.39 -3.01 -11.08
N MET A 84 4.69 -2.07 -11.71
CA MET A 84 3.31 -1.74 -11.35
C MET A 84 2.33 -2.71 -12.00
N SER A 85 2.64 -3.16 -13.21
CA SER A 85 1.97 -4.23 -13.94
C SER A 85 2.88 -4.67 -15.09
N PRO A 86 2.67 -5.85 -15.71
CA PRO A 86 3.48 -6.31 -16.83
C PRO A 86 3.67 -5.21 -17.89
N GLY A 87 4.93 -4.86 -18.18
CA GLY A 87 5.30 -3.83 -19.14
C GLY A 87 5.41 -2.40 -18.60
N MET A 88 5.18 -2.17 -17.30
CA MET A 88 5.35 -0.86 -16.65
C MET A 88 6.02 -0.96 -15.29
N THR A 89 7.13 -0.24 -15.15
CA THR A 89 7.95 -0.12 -13.95
C THR A 89 8.02 1.32 -13.48
N ALA A 90 7.92 1.53 -12.17
CA ALA A 90 8.15 2.81 -11.53
C ALA A 90 9.41 2.77 -10.67
N TYR A 91 10.21 3.83 -10.70
CA TYR A 91 11.31 4.08 -9.78
C TYR A 91 10.76 4.83 -8.57
N LEU A 92 10.65 4.10 -7.46
CA LEU A 92 10.00 4.51 -6.23
C LEU A 92 11.01 4.53 -5.10
N TRP A 93 10.59 5.00 -3.93
CA TRP A 93 11.27 4.75 -2.67
C TRP A 93 10.41 3.82 -1.82
N GLY A 94 11.06 2.94 -1.08
CA GLY A 94 10.38 1.88 -0.37
C GLY A 94 11.16 1.36 0.82
N TYR A 95 10.77 0.17 1.27
CA TYR A 95 11.46 -0.53 2.34
C TYR A 95 11.80 -1.96 1.92
N ASN A 96 13.03 -2.39 2.17
CA ASN A 96 13.49 -3.77 1.98
C ASN A 96 13.22 -4.29 0.55
N GLY A 97 13.53 -3.46 -0.46
CA GLY A 97 13.36 -3.78 -1.88
C GLY A 97 11.96 -3.55 -2.48
N GLN A 98 10.94 -3.14 -1.70
CA GLN A 98 9.59 -2.93 -2.23
C GLN A 98 8.93 -1.61 -1.81
N SER A 99 7.98 -1.17 -2.65
CA SER A 99 6.96 -0.18 -2.32
C SER A 99 5.57 -0.81 -2.55
N PRO A 100 4.68 -0.81 -1.55
CA PRO A 100 4.94 -0.61 -0.13
C PRO A 100 6.00 -1.57 0.42
N GLY A 101 6.53 -1.22 1.59
CA GLY A 101 7.40 -2.09 2.37
C GLY A 101 6.66 -3.32 2.94
N PRO A 102 7.41 -4.23 3.56
CA PRO A 102 6.86 -5.46 4.10
C PRO A 102 5.89 -5.23 5.26
N THR A 103 4.96 -6.15 5.44
CA THR A 103 4.04 -6.13 6.58
C THR A 103 4.76 -6.61 7.83
N ILE A 104 4.73 -5.80 8.90
CA ILE A 104 5.21 -6.20 10.22
C ILE A 104 4.06 -6.88 10.95
N GLU A 105 4.28 -8.10 11.44
CA GLU A 105 3.30 -8.86 12.23
C GLU A 105 3.82 -9.15 13.64
N ALA A 106 2.99 -8.87 14.64
CA ALA A 106 3.27 -9.19 16.03
C ALA A 106 1.97 -9.42 16.81
N VAL A 107 2.08 -9.80 18.08
CA VAL A 107 0.93 -10.07 18.94
C VAL A 107 0.84 -8.99 20.02
N GLU A 108 -0.38 -8.61 20.38
CA GLU A 108 -0.63 -7.70 21.51
C GLU A 108 0.04 -8.22 22.80
N GLY A 109 0.86 -7.36 23.41
CA GLY A 109 1.71 -7.65 24.56
C GLY A 109 3.17 -7.91 24.20
N ASP A 110 3.52 -8.10 22.92
CA ASP A 110 4.92 -8.22 22.49
C ASP A 110 5.68 -6.91 22.74
N ARG A 111 6.95 -7.02 23.13
CA ARG A 111 7.91 -5.92 23.01
C ARG A 111 8.62 -6.02 21.67
N VAL A 112 8.59 -4.95 20.89
CA VAL A 112 9.25 -4.90 19.58
C VAL A 112 10.43 -3.96 19.59
N ARG A 113 11.43 -4.28 18.76
CA ARG A 113 12.58 -3.44 18.46
C ARG A 113 12.81 -3.42 16.95
N ILE A 114 12.74 -2.25 16.35
CA ILE A 114 12.79 -2.10 14.90
C ILE A 114 13.99 -1.23 14.56
N PHE A 115 14.97 -1.85 13.90
CA PHE A 115 16.14 -1.19 13.37
C PHE A 115 15.76 -0.59 12.02
N VAL A 116 15.86 0.72 11.86
CA VAL A 116 15.55 1.43 10.63
C VAL A 116 16.83 2.00 10.05
N THR A 117 17.33 1.39 8.99
CA THR A 117 18.52 1.85 8.26
C THR A 117 18.09 2.72 7.08
N ASN A 118 18.63 3.93 7.01
CA ASN A 118 18.35 4.85 5.92
C ASN A 118 19.42 4.74 4.81
N LYS A 119 19.03 4.30 3.62
CA LYS A 119 19.84 4.34 2.39
C LYS A 119 19.32 5.36 1.34
N LEU A 120 18.34 6.18 1.69
CA LEU A 120 17.86 7.27 0.85
C LEU A 120 18.93 8.36 0.71
N PRO A 121 18.85 9.22 -0.32
CA PRO A 121 19.75 10.35 -0.48
C PRO A 121 19.51 11.47 0.55
N GLU A 122 18.45 11.39 1.34
CA GLU A 122 18.08 12.37 2.34
C GLU A 122 17.66 11.75 3.68
N HIS A 123 17.40 12.60 4.67
CA HIS A 123 16.94 12.15 5.98
C HIS A 123 15.54 11.55 5.94
N THR A 124 15.27 10.56 6.80
CA THR A 124 13.94 9.93 6.92
C THR A 124 13.61 9.64 8.37
N THR A 125 12.38 9.23 8.65
CA THR A 125 11.91 8.65 9.91
C THR A 125 10.82 7.63 9.61
N ILE A 126 10.26 6.98 10.62
CA ILE A 126 9.07 6.15 10.47
C ILE A 126 8.10 6.54 11.57
N HIS A 127 6.93 7.05 11.17
CA HIS A 127 5.76 7.19 12.03
C HIS A 127 4.92 5.91 11.98
N TRP A 128 4.42 5.50 13.15
CA TRP A 128 3.65 4.28 13.36
C TRP A 128 2.16 4.61 13.49
N HIS A 129 1.53 4.83 12.35
CA HIS A 129 0.20 5.41 12.24
C HIS A 129 -0.86 4.60 12.99
N GLY A 130 -1.53 5.26 13.96
CA GLY A 130 -2.62 4.70 14.76
C GLY A 130 -2.17 3.90 15.99
N MET A 131 -0.86 3.75 16.22
CA MET A 131 -0.32 2.98 17.34
C MET A 131 -0.18 3.81 18.61
N ILE A 132 -0.39 3.17 19.77
CA ILE A 132 -0.14 3.78 21.08
C ILE A 132 1.29 3.43 21.49
N LEU A 133 2.16 4.43 21.60
CA LEU A 133 3.59 4.26 21.85
C LEU A 133 4.17 5.41 22.70
N PRO A 134 5.37 5.24 23.29
CA PRO A 134 6.08 6.32 23.95
C PRO A 134 6.38 7.46 22.98
N ASN A 135 6.15 8.71 23.38
CA ASN A 135 6.25 9.87 22.50
C ASN A 135 7.58 9.97 21.72
N GLY A 136 8.72 9.64 22.33
CA GLY A 136 10.03 9.65 21.65
C GLY A 136 10.26 8.56 20.61
N MET A 137 9.28 7.68 20.38
CA MET A 137 9.30 6.61 19.37
C MET A 137 8.29 6.87 18.23
N ASP A 138 7.69 8.06 18.20
CA ASP A 138 6.59 8.40 17.29
C ASP A 138 7.04 8.74 15.87
N GLY A 139 8.32 9.03 15.64
CA GLY A 139 8.84 9.18 14.28
C GLY A 139 8.66 10.55 13.61
N VAL A 140 8.19 11.57 14.32
CA VAL A 140 7.98 12.91 13.75
C VAL A 140 9.25 13.73 13.85
N THR A 141 9.87 14.00 12.69
CA THR A 141 11.14 14.73 12.60
C THR A 141 11.02 16.13 13.19
N GLY A 142 11.94 16.49 14.09
CA GLY A 142 12.00 17.80 14.73
C GLY A 142 11.00 18.02 15.88
N LEU A 143 10.01 17.12 16.04
CA LEU A 143 9.06 17.15 17.15
C LEU A 143 9.37 16.08 18.19
N THR A 144 9.36 14.81 17.79
CA THR A 144 9.54 13.68 18.71
C THR A 144 10.91 13.02 18.60
N GLN A 145 11.60 13.22 17.47
CA GLN A 145 12.99 12.78 17.28
C GLN A 145 13.73 13.57 16.19
N PRO A 146 15.08 13.52 16.14
CA PRO A 146 15.83 13.93 14.96
C PRO A 146 15.57 13.00 13.77
N GLY A 147 15.71 13.54 12.55
CA GLY A 147 15.70 12.73 11.34
C GLY A 147 16.87 11.75 11.30
N ILE A 148 16.67 10.60 10.66
CA ILE A 148 17.68 9.57 10.43
C ILE A 148 18.52 9.98 9.23
N PRO A 149 19.80 10.40 9.39
CA PRO A 149 20.61 10.81 8.25
C PRO A 149 20.90 9.64 7.29
N PRO A 150 21.24 9.91 6.02
CA PRO A 150 21.71 8.90 5.09
C PRO A 150 22.84 8.03 5.68
N GLY A 151 22.74 6.72 5.50
CA GLY A 151 23.69 5.72 5.99
C GLY A 151 23.64 5.48 7.50
N LYS A 152 22.65 6.02 8.23
CA LYS A 152 22.49 5.81 9.67
C LYS A 152 21.31 4.92 10.00
N THR A 153 21.34 4.38 11.22
CA THR A 153 20.33 3.46 11.73
C THR A 153 19.78 3.91 13.07
N PHE A 154 18.47 4.09 13.13
CA PHE A 154 17.74 4.41 14.36
C PHE A 154 16.99 3.19 14.87
N VAL A 155 16.81 3.10 16.19
CA VAL A 155 16.11 1.98 16.82
C VAL A 155 14.84 2.48 17.49
N TYR A 156 13.70 2.00 16.99
CA TYR A 156 12.42 2.16 17.66
C TYR A 156 12.22 0.97 18.59
N GLU A 157 11.84 1.20 19.85
CA GLU A 157 11.57 0.12 20.79
C GLU A 157 10.42 0.48 21.73
N PHE A 158 9.37 -0.35 21.73
CA PHE A 158 8.15 -0.12 22.51
C PHE A 158 7.33 -1.40 22.66
N ASP A 159 6.36 -1.36 23.58
CA ASP A 159 5.44 -2.47 23.85
C ASP A 159 4.15 -2.29 23.03
N LEU A 160 3.63 -3.39 22.48
CA LEU A 160 2.40 -3.41 21.70
C LEU A 160 1.18 -3.55 22.62
N VAL A 161 0.52 -2.45 22.94
CA VAL A 161 -0.54 -2.43 23.96
C VAL A 161 -1.97 -2.61 23.41
N LYS A 162 -2.13 -2.70 22.08
CA LYS A 162 -3.44 -2.76 21.42
C LYS A 162 -3.35 -3.54 20.10
N SER A 163 -4.18 -4.55 19.93
CA SER A 163 -4.36 -5.23 18.64
C SER A 163 -5.15 -4.40 17.62
N GLY A 164 -4.88 -4.61 16.34
CA GLY A 164 -5.50 -3.88 15.25
C GLY A 164 -4.70 -3.94 13.96
N THR A 165 -5.10 -3.10 13.00
CA THR A 165 -4.38 -2.88 11.75
C THR A 165 -3.90 -1.46 11.70
N PHE A 166 -2.61 -1.29 11.48
CA PHE A 166 -1.91 -0.02 11.50
C PHE A 166 -1.05 0.09 10.24
N MET A 167 -0.56 1.29 9.99
CA MET A 167 0.35 1.57 8.89
C MET A 167 1.65 2.13 9.47
N TYR A 168 2.70 2.11 8.68
CA TYR A 168 3.88 2.89 8.95
C TYR A 168 4.27 3.66 7.69
N HIS A 169 4.75 4.88 7.87
CA HIS A 169 5.16 5.75 6.78
C HIS A 169 6.15 6.81 7.27
N PRO A 170 6.91 7.47 6.39
CA PRO A 170 7.80 8.54 6.79
C PRO A 170 7.06 9.75 7.38
N HIS A 171 7.76 10.45 8.27
CA HIS A 171 7.34 11.75 8.79
C HIS A 171 8.56 12.68 8.92
N ALA A 172 9.30 12.77 7.80
CA ALA A 172 10.46 13.61 7.57
C ALA A 172 10.17 14.56 6.39
N ASP A 173 10.67 14.26 5.18
CA ASP A 173 10.16 14.85 3.94
C ASP A 173 8.94 14.06 3.46
N GLU A 174 7.82 14.25 4.17
CA GLU A 174 6.59 13.50 3.93
C GLU A 174 6.10 13.68 2.48
N MET A 175 6.18 14.90 1.93
CA MET A 175 5.71 15.17 0.57
C MET A 175 6.46 14.31 -0.46
N VAL A 176 7.80 14.33 -0.44
CA VAL A 176 8.59 13.56 -1.41
C VAL A 176 8.45 12.07 -1.13
N GLN A 177 8.65 11.64 0.12
CA GLN A 177 8.77 10.23 0.45
C GLN A 177 7.44 9.48 0.29
N MET A 178 6.32 10.10 0.64
CA MET A 178 4.99 9.54 0.40
C MET A 178 4.66 9.48 -1.10
N ALA A 179 4.93 10.55 -1.85
CA ALA A 179 4.67 10.59 -3.30
C ALA A 179 5.54 9.57 -4.07
N MET A 180 6.72 9.25 -3.53
CA MET A 180 7.58 8.19 -4.03
C MET A 180 7.16 6.78 -3.58
N GLY A 181 6.07 6.63 -2.80
CA GLY A 181 5.48 5.34 -2.47
C GLY A 181 5.97 4.70 -1.15
N MET A 182 6.59 5.46 -0.25
CA MET A 182 7.07 4.92 1.02
C MET A 182 5.94 4.74 2.04
N MET A 183 5.55 3.49 2.27
CA MET A 183 4.54 3.12 3.26
C MET A 183 4.62 1.61 3.54
N GLY A 184 3.93 1.12 4.55
CA GLY A 184 3.75 -0.31 4.79
C GLY A 184 2.78 -0.59 5.93
N PHE A 185 2.57 -1.87 6.24
CA PHE A 185 1.62 -2.30 7.25
C PHE A 185 2.28 -2.72 8.56
N PHE A 186 1.56 -2.50 9.65
CA PHE A 186 1.82 -3.14 10.93
C PHE A 186 0.52 -3.77 11.43
N VAL A 187 0.48 -5.10 11.47
CA VAL A 187 -0.65 -5.86 12.02
C VAL A 187 -0.29 -6.37 13.40
N ILE A 188 -1.10 -5.98 14.40
CA ILE A 188 -0.99 -6.48 15.76
C ILE A 188 -2.15 -7.44 16.00
N HIS A 189 -1.84 -8.72 16.04
CA HIS A 189 -2.81 -9.78 16.30
C HIS A 189 -3.29 -9.75 17.75
N PRO A 190 -4.57 -10.09 18.02
CA PRO A 190 -5.08 -10.20 19.38
C PRO A 190 -4.28 -11.19 20.23
N LYS A 191 -4.13 -10.88 21.52
CA LYS A 191 -3.46 -11.78 22.48
C LYS A 191 -4.21 -13.10 22.67
N ASP A 192 -5.54 -13.07 22.60
CA ASP A 192 -6.37 -14.27 22.56
C ASP A 192 -6.53 -14.75 21.11
N PRO A 193 -5.95 -15.90 20.72
CA PRO A 193 -6.02 -16.43 19.35
C PRO A 193 -7.44 -16.70 18.84
N LYS A 194 -8.43 -16.79 19.74
CA LYS A 194 -9.84 -17.02 19.40
C LYS A 194 -10.58 -15.72 19.13
N PHE A 195 -10.09 -14.61 19.67
CA PHE A 195 -10.74 -13.32 19.49
C PHE A 195 -10.60 -12.90 18.03
N MET A 196 -11.73 -12.68 17.36
CA MET A 196 -11.77 -12.21 15.98
C MET A 196 -11.02 -13.14 15.00
N ARG A 197 -11.04 -14.46 15.25
CA ARG A 197 -10.42 -15.45 14.35
C ARG A 197 -11.17 -15.54 13.02
N VAL A 198 -10.40 -15.66 11.95
CA VAL A 198 -10.84 -15.88 10.56
C VAL A 198 -9.98 -16.96 9.93
N ASP A 199 -10.44 -17.54 8.83
CA ASP A 199 -9.73 -18.60 8.09
C ASP A 199 -8.77 -18.00 7.06
N ARG A 200 -9.13 -16.84 6.49
CA ARG A 200 -8.32 -16.06 5.56
C ARG A 200 -8.28 -14.60 5.97
N ASP A 201 -7.10 -14.00 5.96
CA ASP A 201 -6.91 -12.59 6.30
C ASP A 201 -6.03 -11.96 5.20
N PHE A 202 -6.51 -10.90 4.56
CA PHE A 202 -5.83 -10.19 3.48
C PHE A 202 -5.60 -8.73 3.85
N VAL A 203 -4.52 -8.12 3.36
CA VAL A 203 -4.25 -6.69 3.55
C VAL A 203 -3.65 -6.03 2.31
N PHE A 204 -4.11 -4.82 1.99
CA PHE A 204 -3.53 -3.99 0.93
C PHE A 204 -3.74 -2.48 1.18
N LEU A 205 -2.73 -1.68 0.81
CA LEU A 205 -2.76 -0.23 0.85
C LEU A 205 -3.25 0.31 -0.47
N LEU A 206 -4.02 1.38 -0.39
CA LEU A 206 -4.38 2.23 -1.51
C LEU A 206 -3.33 3.32 -1.65
N ASN A 207 -2.79 3.44 -2.84
CA ASN A 207 -1.85 4.49 -3.22
C ASN A 207 -2.15 5.01 -4.63
N ALA A 208 -1.63 6.19 -4.94
CA ALA A 208 -1.87 6.88 -6.20
C ALA A 208 -0.59 7.55 -6.68
N PHE A 209 -0.43 7.63 -7.99
CA PHE A 209 0.71 8.27 -8.63
C PHE A 209 0.27 9.08 -9.84
N ASP A 210 1.06 10.09 -10.17
CA ASP A 210 1.06 10.73 -11.47
C ASP A 210 2.36 10.36 -12.17
N ILE A 211 2.31 9.40 -13.10
CA ILE A 211 3.47 8.99 -13.91
C ILE A 211 3.13 9.28 -15.36
N GLU A 212 3.85 10.23 -15.95
CA GLU A 212 3.69 10.58 -17.37
C GLU A 212 3.98 9.35 -18.25
N PRO A 213 3.14 9.04 -19.27
CA PRO A 213 3.43 7.97 -20.22
C PRO A 213 4.85 8.06 -20.78
N GLY A 214 5.61 6.97 -20.75
CA GLY A 214 7.04 6.96 -21.11
C GLY A 214 8.01 7.25 -19.96
N SER A 215 7.54 7.80 -18.84
CA SER A 215 8.35 8.07 -17.65
C SER A 215 8.36 6.88 -16.70
N TYR A 216 9.38 6.83 -15.85
CA TYR A 216 9.53 5.86 -14.76
C TYR A 216 9.37 6.49 -13.38
N VAL A 217 9.41 7.82 -13.28
CA VAL A 217 9.42 8.54 -11.99
C VAL A 217 8.11 9.30 -11.84
N PRO A 218 7.45 9.24 -10.66
CA PRO A 218 6.26 10.04 -10.39
C PRO A 218 6.54 11.55 -10.37
N ARG A 219 5.54 12.33 -10.78
CA ARG A 219 5.50 13.78 -10.55
C ARG A 219 5.13 14.04 -9.08
N ILE A 220 6.15 14.09 -8.24
CA ILE A 220 6.01 14.19 -6.77
C ILE A 220 5.31 15.46 -6.25
N MET A 221 5.11 16.47 -7.11
CA MET A 221 4.40 17.69 -6.76
C MET A 221 2.89 17.61 -7.02
N GLU A 222 2.41 16.55 -7.66
CA GLU A 222 0.99 16.34 -7.89
C GLU A 222 0.28 15.93 -6.59
N MET A 223 -0.88 16.53 -6.34
CA MET A 223 -1.61 16.40 -5.08
C MET A 223 -3.07 16.01 -5.27
N THR A 224 -3.62 16.19 -6.47
CA THR A 224 -5.06 16.04 -6.73
C THR A 224 -5.40 15.33 -8.02
N ASP A 225 -4.54 15.42 -9.04
CA ASP A 225 -4.80 14.97 -10.41
C ASP A 225 -3.96 13.73 -10.79
N PHE A 226 -4.01 12.71 -9.93
CA PHE A 226 -3.30 11.45 -10.17
C PHE A 226 -3.86 10.70 -11.38
N ASN A 227 -2.98 10.04 -12.15
CA ASN A 227 -3.36 9.28 -13.34
C ASN A 227 -3.30 7.76 -13.16
N LEU A 228 -2.79 7.28 -12.01
CA LEU A 228 -2.69 5.86 -11.66
C LEU A 228 -3.17 5.63 -10.23
N TRP A 229 -4.06 4.65 -10.08
CA TRP A 229 -4.63 4.24 -8.79
C TRP A 229 -4.30 2.78 -8.53
N ALA A 230 -3.59 2.52 -7.42
CA ALA A 230 -2.92 1.26 -7.19
C ALA A 230 -3.30 0.62 -5.86
N TRP A 231 -3.19 -0.71 -5.81
CA TRP A 231 -3.12 -1.48 -4.56
C TRP A 231 -1.70 -1.94 -4.37
N ASN A 232 -1.08 -1.57 -3.25
CA ASN A 232 0.33 -1.89 -2.97
C ASN A 232 1.26 -1.58 -4.16
N SER A 233 1.11 -0.39 -4.75
CA SER A 233 1.87 0.07 -5.93
C SER A 233 1.78 -0.86 -7.14
N ARG A 234 0.67 -1.61 -7.24
CA ARG A 234 0.30 -2.42 -8.40
C ARG A 234 -1.02 -1.93 -8.98
N VAL A 235 -1.14 -1.99 -10.29
CA VAL A 235 -2.37 -1.66 -11.02
C VAL A 235 -2.81 -2.88 -11.81
N PHE A 236 -4.10 -3.07 -12.03
CA PHE A 236 -4.62 -4.19 -12.81
C PHE A 236 -4.06 -4.18 -14.25
N PRO A 237 -3.56 -5.31 -14.78
CA PRO A 237 -3.72 -6.70 -14.32
C PRO A 237 -2.62 -7.22 -13.39
N GLY A 238 -1.72 -6.36 -12.90
CA GLY A 238 -0.64 -6.74 -11.99
C GLY A 238 -1.08 -7.04 -10.55
N ILE A 239 -2.30 -6.68 -10.17
CA ILE A 239 -2.84 -6.93 -8.83
C ILE A 239 -3.21 -8.41 -8.67
N SER A 240 -2.68 -9.05 -7.63
CA SER A 240 -2.98 -10.43 -7.28
C SER A 240 -4.44 -10.61 -6.88
N HIS A 241 -5.00 -11.77 -7.21
CA HIS A 241 -6.32 -12.19 -6.78
C HIS A 241 -6.35 -12.62 -5.30
N LEU A 242 -7.54 -12.69 -4.73
CA LEU A 242 -7.76 -13.16 -3.36
C LEU A 242 -8.36 -14.58 -3.41
N PRO A 243 -7.53 -15.65 -3.39
CA PRO A 243 -8.03 -17.02 -3.40
C PRO A 243 -8.56 -17.42 -2.02
N VAL A 244 -9.80 -17.92 -1.97
CA VAL A 244 -10.47 -18.34 -0.74
C VAL A 244 -11.20 -19.67 -0.95
N ALA A 245 -11.25 -20.51 0.08
CA ALA A 245 -12.02 -21.75 0.03
C ALA A 245 -13.48 -21.50 0.38
N LYS A 246 -14.36 -22.33 -0.15
CA LYS A 246 -15.79 -22.32 0.21
C LYS A 246 -15.96 -22.54 1.71
N ASN A 247 -16.77 -21.67 2.30
CA ASN A 247 -17.05 -21.57 3.73
C ASN A 247 -15.91 -20.98 4.59
N ASP A 248 -14.83 -20.47 3.99
CA ASP A 248 -13.87 -19.64 4.74
C ASP A 248 -14.60 -18.41 5.30
N ARG A 249 -14.37 -18.09 6.57
CA ARG A 249 -14.58 -16.74 7.09
C ARG A 249 -13.38 -15.90 6.66
N VAL A 250 -13.63 -14.88 5.85
CA VAL A 250 -12.58 -14.07 5.23
C VAL A 250 -12.58 -12.68 5.84
N ARG A 251 -11.41 -12.15 6.16
CA ARG A 251 -11.18 -10.74 6.46
C ARG A 251 -10.38 -10.08 5.35
N VAL A 252 -10.79 -8.88 4.99
CA VAL A 252 -10.02 -8.00 4.11
C VAL A 252 -9.77 -6.68 4.84
N ARG A 253 -8.50 -6.29 4.90
CA ARG A 253 -8.01 -5.08 5.56
C ARG A 253 -7.51 -4.10 4.50
N VAL A 254 -7.99 -2.87 4.55
CA VAL A 254 -7.64 -1.84 3.56
C VAL A 254 -7.21 -0.59 4.29
N GLY A 255 -6.06 -0.05 3.87
CA GLY A 255 -5.56 1.24 4.33
C GLY A 255 -5.48 2.23 3.20
N ASN A 256 -5.70 3.51 3.49
CA ASN A 256 -5.68 4.54 2.46
C ASN A 256 -4.71 5.67 2.83
N LEU A 257 -3.66 5.79 2.03
CA LEU A 257 -2.67 6.88 2.12
C LEU A 257 -2.69 7.78 0.87
N THR A 258 -3.77 7.71 0.08
CA THR A 258 -4.00 8.65 -1.02
C THR A 258 -4.64 9.95 -0.53
N MET A 259 -4.72 10.95 -1.40
CA MET A 259 -5.37 12.24 -1.09
C MET A 259 -6.91 12.23 -1.24
N THR A 260 -7.53 11.07 -1.45
CA THR A 260 -8.99 10.96 -1.58
C THR A 260 -9.53 9.69 -0.94
N ASN A 261 -10.81 9.67 -0.58
CA ASN A 261 -11.47 8.46 -0.06
C ASN A 261 -11.66 7.42 -1.18
N HIS A 262 -11.83 6.14 -0.82
CA HIS A 262 -12.07 5.08 -1.80
C HIS A 262 -13.22 4.16 -1.35
N PRO A 263 -14.35 4.15 -2.07
CA PRO A 263 -15.39 3.15 -1.84
C PRO A 263 -14.96 1.82 -2.45
N ILE A 264 -14.51 0.86 -1.66
CA ILE A 264 -14.16 -0.48 -2.13
C ILE A 264 -15.41 -1.35 -2.17
N HIS A 265 -15.82 -1.74 -3.37
CA HIS A 265 -16.98 -2.58 -3.62
C HIS A 265 -16.58 -4.03 -3.86
N MET A 266 -17.28 -4.96 -3.22
CA MET A 266 -17.13 -6.40 -3.42
C MET A 266 -18.41 -6.98 -4.00
N HIS A 267 -18.28 -7.70 -5.11
CA HIS A 267 -19.41 -8.35 -5.76
C HIS A 267 -19.80 -9.66 -5.04
N GLY A 268 -21.06 -10.06 -5.16
CA GLY A 268 -21.56 -11.38 -4.74
C GLY A 268 -21.79 -11.57 -3.24
N TYR A 269 -21.34 -10.64 -2.40
CA TYR A 269 -21.40 -10.77 -0.95
C TYR A 269 -21.79 -9.44 -0.29
N ASP A 270 -22.65 -9.52 0.72
CA ASP A 270 -22.69 -8.58 1.82
C ASP A 270 -21.62 -8.96 2.86
N PHE A 271 -21.10 -7.96 3.57
CA PHE A 271 -20.07 -8.11 4.59
C PHE A 271 -20.32 -7.19 5.78
N GLU A 272 -19.73 -7.49 6.93
CA GLU A 272 -19.77 -6.61 8.09
C GLU A 272 -18.46 -5.83 8.23
N VAL A 273 -18.54 -4.54 8.57
CA VAL A 273 -17.34 -3.76 8.94
C VAL A 273 -16.94 -4.09 10.38
N THR A 274 -15.79 -4.71 10.56
CA THR A 274 -15.36 -5.30 11.85
C THR A 274 -14.19 -4.59 12.51
N CYS A 275 -13.48 -3.71 11.80
CA CYS A 275 -12.37 -2.92 12.34
C CYS A 275 -12.33 -1.53 11.70
N THR A 276 -11.97 -0.53 12.50
CA THR A 276 -11.60 0.82 12.06
C THR A 276 -10.15 1.13 12.46
N ASP A 277 -9.66 2.32 12.13
CA ASP A 277 -8.44 2.94 12.66
C ASP A 277 -8.47 3.04 14.20
N GLY A 278 -9.67 3.13 14.78
CA GLY A 278 -9.92 3.02 16.21
C GLY A 278 -9.76 1.62 16.79
N GLY A 279 -9.56 0.58 15.98
CA GLY A 279 -9.46 -0.82 16.37
C GLY A 279 -10.74 -1.62 16.10
N TRP A 280 -10.89 -2.77 16.78
CA TRP A 280 -12.00 -3.69 16.58
C TRP A 280 -13.36 -3.08 16.92
N VAL A 281 -14.35 -3.25 16.04
CA VAL A 281 -15.74 -2.84 16.25
C VAL A 281 -16.47 -3.94 17.01
N ARG A 282 -17.10 -3.56 18.13
CA ARG A 282 -17.93 -4.47 18.93
C ARG A 282 -19.07 -5.03 18.06
N PRO A 283 -19.45 -6.31 18.21
CA PRO A 283 -20.48 -6.94 17.38
C PRO A 283 -21.77 -6.12 17.24
N GLU A 284 -22.22 -5.46 18.31
CA GLU A 284 -23.47 -4.68 18.34
C GLU A 284 -23.39 -3.35 17.59
N ALA A 285 -22.17 -2.91 17.23
CA ALA A 285 -21.91 -1.66 16.51
C ALA A 285 -21.39 -1.90 15.08
N ARG A 286 -21.30 -3.16 14.65
CA ARG A 286 -21.00 -3.50 13.26
C ARG A 286 -22.19 -3.18 12.39
N TRP A 287 -21.92 -2.89 11.13
CA TRP A 287 -22.96 -2.64 10.14
C TRP A 287 -22.66 -3.44 8.86
N PRO A 288 -23.71 -3.93 8.18
CA PRO A 288 -23.58 -4.60 6.90
C PRO A 288 -23.32 -3.60 5.78
N GLU A 289 -22.53 -4.00 4.80
CA GLU A 289 -22.22 -3.24 3.59
C GLU A 289 -21.98 -4.15 2.39
N VAL A 290 -22.01 -3.57 1.20
CA VAL A 290 -21.43 -4.15 -0.04
C VAL A 290 -20.32 -3.28 -0.62
N SER A 291 -20.24 -2.03 -0.16
CA SER A 291 -19.24 -1.05 -0.56
C SER A 291 -18.77 -0.30 0.67
N ILE A 292 -17.50 -0.44 1.03
CA ILE A 292 -16.94 0.20 2.22
C ILE A 292 -16.12 1.42 1.81
N ASP A 293 -16.46 2.58 2.37
CA ASP A 293 -15.63 3.77 2.23
C ASP A 293 -14.36 3.64 3.09
N ILE A 294 -13.20 3.89 2.47
CA ILE A 294 -11.90 3.96 3.13
C ILE A 294 -11.44 5.42 3.12
N PRO A 295 -11.63 6.18 4.22
CA PRO A 295 -11.19 7.57 4.31
C PRO A 295 -9.67 7.71 4.24
N VAL A 296 -9.19 8.91 3.87
CA VAL A 296 -7.76 9.25 3.88
C VAL A 296 -7.18 9.09 5.29
N GLY A 297 -6.03 8.42 5.41
CA GLY A 297 -5.36 8.12 6.66
C GLY A 297 -6.05 7.03 7.48
N ALA A 298 -7.16 6.45 7.02
CA ALA A 298 -7.89 5.46 7.79
C ALA A 298 -7.54 4.02 7.40
N MET A 299 -7.71 3.14 8.37
CA MET A 299 -7.79 1.69 8.20
C MET A 299 -9.24 1.23 8.32
N ARG A 300 -9.64 0.26 7.50
CA ARG A 300 -10.86 -0.52 7.71
C ARG A 300 -10.59 -2.00 7.53
N ALA A 301 -11.32 -2.83 8.25
CA ALA A 301 -11.44 -4.24 7.92
C ALA A 301 -12.90 -4.64 7.86
N TYR A 302 -13.24 -5.50 6.91
CA TYR A 302 -14.55 -6.12 6.81
C TYR A 302 -14.43 -7.63 6.69
N GLU A 303 -15.51 -8.33 7.03
CA GLU A 303 -15.58 -9.78 7.05
C GLU A 303 -16.82 -10.31 6.35
N PHE A 304 -16.65 -11.41 5.62
CA PHE A 304 -17.73 -12.16 4.98
C PHE A 304 -17.49 -13.67 5.08
N GLU A 305 -18.55 -14.46 4.90
CA GLU A 305 -18.48 -15.91 4.81
C GLU A 305 -18.56 -16.33 3.34
N ALA A 306 -17.53 -17.00 2.81
CA ALA A 306 -17.38 -17.36 1.40
C ALA A 306 -18.30 -18.53 0.97
N LYS A 307 -19.62 -18.34 1.00
CA LYS A 307 -20.65 -19.37 0.73
C LYS A 307 -20.87 -19.71 -0.74
N TYR A 308 -20.70 -18.73 -1.62
CA TYR A 308 -21.00 -18.79 -3.05
C TYR A 308 -19.72 -18.86 -3.89
N GLU A 309 -19.49 -20.02 -4.51
CA GLU A 309 -18.37 -20.25 -5.42
C GLU A 309 -18.46 -19.33 -6.64
N GLY A 310 -17.31 -18.85 -7.13
CA GLY A 310 -17.26 -17.94 -8.27
C GLY A 310 -16.03 -17.05 -8.30
N ASP A 311 -15.93 -16.28 -9.37
CA ASP A 311 -14.98 -15.18 -9.54
C ASP A 311 -15.73 -13.88 -9.34
N TRP A 312 -15.50 -13.24 -8.20
CA TRP A 312 -16.21 -12.04 -7.78
C TRP A 312 -15.30 -10.84 -7.89
N ALA A 313 -15.70 -9.83 -8.66
CA ALA A 313 -14.93 -8.61 -8.80
C ALA A 313 -14.84 -7.87 -7.45
N ILE A 314 -13.69 -7.28 -7.18
CA ILE A 314 -13.45 -6.35 -6.08
C ILE A 314 -12.69 -5.16 -6.63
N HIS A 315 -13.21 -3.95 -6.42
CA HIS A 315 -12.63 -2.75 -7.01
C HIS A 315 -13.02 -1.47 -6.27
N CYS A 316 -12.26 -0.39 -6.50
CA CYS A 316 -12.73 0.94 -6.12
C CYS A 316 -13.93 1.32 -6.99
N HIS A 317 -14.97 1.91 -6.40
CA HIS A 317 -16.21 2.26 -7.12
C HIS A 317 -16.19 3.70 -7.66
N LYS A 318 -15.04 4.37 -7.66
CA LYS A 318 -14.81 5.57 -8.46
C LYS A 318 -14.35 5.14 -9.84
N SER A 319 -15.15 5.40 -10.88
CA SER A 319 -14.91 4.92 -12.25
C SER A 319 -13.53 5.28 -12.79
N HIS A 320 -12.99 6.45 -12.40
CA HIS A 320 -11.64 6.86 -12.77
C HIS A 320 -10.55 5.97 -12.15
N HIS A 321 -10.79 5.42 -10.96
CA HIS A 321 -9.82 4.60 -10.23
C HIS A 321 -9.76 3.17 -10.73
N THR A 322 -10.73 2.75 -11.56
CA THR A 322 -10.74 1.45 -12.24
C THR A 322 -10.25 1.56 -13.68
N MET A 323 -9.43 2.57 -13.96
CA MET A 323 -8.73 2.78 -15.22
C MET A 323 -7.24 2.97 -14.93
N ASN A 324 -6.38 2.58 -15.89
CA ASN A 324 -4.94 2.87 -15.84
C ASN A 324 -4.68 4.31 -16.30
N ALA A 325 -3.54 4.59 -16.96
CA ALA A 325 -3.12 5.93 -17.35
C ALA A 325 -4.23 6.72 -18.08
N MET A 326 -4.93 7.57 -17.33
CA MET A 326 -5.98 8.45 -17.84
C MET A 326 -5.39 9.81 -18.18
N GLY A 327 -5.62 10.29 -19.41
CA GLY A 327 -5.40 11.69 -19.77
C GLY A 327 -6.69 12.49 -19.60
N HIS A 328 -6.62 13.66 -18.96
CA HIS A 328 -7.79 14.52 -18.74
C HIS A 328 -8.03 15.55 -19.86
N ASP A 329 -7.03 15.73 -20.73
CA ASP A 329 -7.06 16.76 -21.78
C ASP A 329 -7.60 16.27 -23.13
N VAL A 330 -8.08 15.02 -23.21
CA VAL A 330 -8.63 14.46 -24.46
C VAL A 330 -10.06 14.97 -24.68
N PRO A 331 -10.36 15.66 -25.81
CA PRO A 331 -11.71 16.15 -26.07
C PRO A 331 -12.74 15.02 -26.20
N THR A 332 -13.96 15.26 -25.72
CA THR A 332 -15.08 14.32 -25.89
C THR A 332 -15.62 14.40 -27.33
N PHE A 333 -15.63 13.25 -28.02
CA PHE A 333 -16.15 13.13 -29.40
C PHE A 333 -17.47 12.36 -29.51
N ILE A 334 -18.11 12.01 -28.38
CA ILE A 334 -19.36 11.24 -28.36
C ILE A 334 -20.43 11.95 -29.21
N GLY A 335 -20.92 11.26 -30.24
CA GLY A 335 -21.94 11.78 -31.16
C GLY A 335 -21.43 12.82 -32.18
N VAL A 336 -20.12 13.09 -32.24
CA VAL A 336 -19.52 13.99 -33.24
C VAL A 336 -19.15 13.19 -34.49
N ASP A 337 -19.66 13.59 -35.65
CA ASP A 337 -19.20 13.06 -36.94
C ASP A 337 -17.78 13.57 -37.24
N ASN A 338 -16.81 12.72 -36.95
CA ASN A 338 -15.39 12.99 -37.18
C ASN A 338 -14.88 12.43 -38.54
N SER A 339 -15.75 11.84 -39.38
CA SER A 339 -15.34 11.18 -40.65
C SER A 339 -14.47 12.07 -41.54
N LYS A 340 -14.91 13.32 -41.78
CA LYS A 340 -14.18 14.30 -42.60
C LYS A 340 -12.83 14.71 -42.01
N VAL A 341 -12.72 14.70 -40.68
CA VAL A 341 -11.47 15.03 -39.98
C VAL A 341 -10.52 13.83 -40.04
N THR A 342 -11.03 12.64 -39.73
CA THR A 342 -10.32 11.36 -39.85
C THR A 342 -9.74 11.16 -41.25
N ASP A 343 -10.51 11.44 -42.31
CA ASP A 343 -10.04 11.37 -43.70
C ASP A 343 -8.88 12.33 -44.00
N LYS A 344 -8.87 13.51 -43.36
CA LYS A 344 -7.76 14.46 -43.50
C LYS A 344 -6.53 14.00 -42.73
N ILE A 345 -6.71 13.50 -41.51
CA ILE A 345 -5.61 13.00 -40.67
C ILE A 345 -4.96 11.78 -41.33
N ARG A 346 -5.75 10.84 -41.87
CA ARG A 346 -5.26 9.65 -42.58
C ARG A 346 -4.40 9.95 -43.80
N ARG A 347 -4.48 11.15 -44.39
CA ARG A 347 -3.56 11.57 -45.47
C ARG A 347 -2.14 11.80 -44.99
N VAL A 348 -1.96 12.09 -43.70
CA VAL A 348 -0.66 12.37 -43.07
C VAL A 348 -0.23 11.20 -42.18
N GLN A 349 -1.19 10.53 -41.53
CA GLN A 349 -0.99 9.37 -40.68
C GLN A 349 -2.00 8.27 -41.04
N PRO A 350 -1.67 7.39 -42.02
CA PRO A 350 -2.61 6.41 -42.57
C PRO A 350 -3.28 5.50 -41.53
N ASP A 351 -2.58 5.19 -40.45
CA ASP A 351 -3.04 4.29 -39.39
C ASP A 351 -3.91 4.99 -38.33
N TYR A 352 -4.24 6.27 -38.50
CA TYR A 352 -5.10 6.98 -37.56
C TYR A 352 -6.50 6.36 -37.50
N MET A 353 -6.93 6.01 -36.29
CA MET A 353 -8.29 5.57 -35.99
C MET A 353 -9.00 6.65 -35.19
N ALA A 354 -10.26 6.90 -35.55
CA ALA A 354 -11.11 7.82 -34.83
C ALA A 354 -11.64 7.09 -33.59
N MET A 355 -11.47 7.69 -32.41
CA MET A 355 -11.79 7.05 -31.13
C MET A 355 -12.90 7.83 -30.43
N GLY A 356 -13.78 7.12 -29.72
CA GLY A 356 -14.70 7.76 -28.76
C GLY A 356 -15.97 8.39 -29.35
N ASP A 357 -16.27 8.22 -30.64
CA ASP A 357 -17.50 8.75 -31.25
C ASP A 357 -18.76 7.96 -30.82
N ARG A 358 -18.60 6.66 -30.58
CA ARG A 358 -19.65 5.72 -30.13
C ARG A 358 -19.44 5.20 -28.70
N GLY A 359 -18.53 5.81 -27.96
CA GLY A 359 -18.05 5.32 -26.66
C GLY A 359 -16.62 4.77 -26.75
N MET A 360 -16.10 4.24 -25.64
CA MET A 360 -14.72 3.75 -25.53
C MET A 360 -14.62 2.22 -25.47
N ALA A 361 -15.73 1.47 -25.55
CA ALA A 361 -15.72 0.00 -25.43
C ALA A 361 -14.82 -0.68 -26.47
N ASP A 362 -14.78 -0.15 -27.72
CA ASP A 362 -13.92 -0.70 -28.76
C ASP A 362 -12.41 -0.67 -28.37
N MET A 363 -12.02 0.18 -27.40
CA MET A 363 -10.66 0.20 -26.83
C MET A 363 -10.31 -0.99 -25.96
N GLY A 364 -11.31 -1.70 -25.43
CA GLY A 364 -11.10 -2.87 -24.57
C GLY A 364 -10.40 -4.02 -25.28
N GLU A 365 -10.60 -4.13 -26.59
CA GLU A 365 -10.06 -5.23 -27.42
C GLU A 365 -8.97 -4.77 -28.40
N MET A 366 -8.79 -3.46 -28.59
CA MET A 366 -7.81 -2.91 -29.53
C MET A 366 -6.44 -2.67 -28.89
N GLU A 367 -5.40 -3.28 -29.45
CA GLU A 367 -4.01 -2.97 -29.12
C GLU A 367 -3.52 -1.79 -29.99
N MET A 368 -3.32 -0.62 -29.37
CA MET A 368 -2.65 0.50 -30.01
C MET A 368 -1.19 0.57 -29.55
N PRO A 369 -0.25 1.03 -30.39
CA PRO A 369 1.09 1.38 -29.95
C PRO A 369 1.02 2.45 -28.86
N LEU A 370 1.58 2.15 -27.70
CA LEU A 370 1.74 3.07 -26.59
C LEU A 370 3.21 3.49 -26.46
N PRO A 371 3.51 4.63 -25.81
CA PRO A 371 4.88 4.89 -25.37
C PRO A 371 5.40 3.73 -24.52
N ASP A 372 6.71 3.53 -24.53
CA ASP A 372 7.36 2.57 -23.63
C ASP A 372 6.92 2.81 -22.18
N ASN A 373 6.95 1.77 -21.33
CA ASN A 373 6.63 1.90 -19.91
C ASN A 373 5.22 2.48 -19.60
N THR A 374 4.24 2.21 -20.46
CA THR A 374 2.86 2.69 -20.33
C THR A 374 1.87 1.54 -20.45
N ILE A 375 0.88 1.48 -19.58
CA ILE A 375 -0.19 0.47 -19.63
C ILE A 375 -1.41 1.05 -20.35
N PRO A 376 -2.11 0.26 -21.18
CA PRO A 376 -3.39 0.67 -21.75
C PRO A 376 -4.39 1.09 -20.66
N MET A 377 -5.17 2.12 -20.96
CA MET A 377 -6.23 2.65 -20.09
C MET A 377 -7.15 1.57 -19.51
N MET A 378 -7.55 0.62 -20.36
CA MET A 378 -8.34 -0.55 -20.02
C MET A 378 -7.62 -1.79 -20.53
N THR A 379 -7.68 -2.89 -19.78
CA THR A 379 -6.92 -4.10 -20.08
C THR A 379 -7.53 -5.31 -19.37
N GLY A 380 -6.85 -6.44 -19.43
CA GLY A 380 -7.21 -7.71 -18.80
C GLY A 380 -8.27 -8.51 -19.56
N TRP A 381 -8.20 -9.83 -19.37
CA TRP A 381 -9.08 -10.80 -20.03
C TRP A 381 -9.72 -11.72 -18.99
N GLY A 382 -11.03 -11.87 -19.09
CA GLY A 382 -11.82 -12.80 -18.29
C GLY A 382 -12.31 -13.97 -19.14
N GLN A 383 -13.09 -14.87 -18.52
CA GLN A 383 -13.64 -16.05 -19.19
C GLN A 383 -14.59 -15.73 -20.36
N PHE A 384 -15.06 -14.49 -20.47
CA PHE A 384 -16.03 -14.04 -21.48
C PHE A 384 -15.50 -12.93 -22.41
N GLY A 385 -14.20 -12.60 -22.36
CA GLY A 385 -13.61 -11.53 -23.19
C GLY A 385 -12.84 -10.49 -22.39
N ALA A 386 -12.61 -9.32 -22.97
CA ALA A 386 -11.95 -8.21 -22.30
C ALA A 386 -12.72 -7.77 -21.05
N ILE A 387 -12.00 -7.47 -19.97
CA ILE A 387 -12.61 -7.01 -18.71
C ILE A 387 -12.89 -5.51 -18.76
N GLU A 388 -12.22 -4.77 -19.64
CA GLU A 388 -12.36 -3.32 -19.81
C GLU A 388 -12.12 -2.53 -18.50
N MET A 389 -11.18 -3.00 -17.67
CA MET A 389 -10.81 -2.36 -16.39
C MET A 389 -9.31 -2.11 -16.32
N GLY A 390 -8.91 -1.27 -15.38
CA GLY A 390 -7.53 -0.97 -15.00
C GLY A 390 -7.45 -0.58 -13.52
N GLY A 391 -6.32 -0.04 -13.10
CA GLY A 391 -6.16 0.57 -11.78
C GLY A 391 -6.50 -0.37 -10.62
N MET A 392 -7.39 0.08 -9.74
CA MET A 392 -7.82 -0.60 -8.51
C MET A 392 -8.89 -1.67 -8.77
N PHE A 393 -8.50 -2.77 -9.42
CA PHE A 393 -9.38 -3.91 -9.69
C PHE A 393 -8.67 -5.25 -9.41
N SER A 394 -9.40 -6.19 -8.80
CA SER A 394 -8.99 -7.59 -8.69
C SER A 394 -10.22 -8.49 -8.56
N VAL A 395 -9.98 -9.77 -8.25
CA VAL A 395 -11.00 -10.82 -8.17
C VAL A 395 -10.80 -11.60 -6.87
N VAL A 396 -11.88 -11.77 -6.12
CA VAL A 396 -12.00 -12.78 -5.06
C VAL A 396 -12.42 -14.09 -5.72
N LYS A 397 -11.56 -15.11 -5.62
CA LYS A 397 -11.78 -16.42 -6.23
C LYS A 397 -12.20 -17.40 -5.15
N VAL A 398 -13.51 -17.67 -5.07
CA VAL A 398 -14.09 -18.65 -4.13
C VAL A 398 -14.14 -20.00 -4.81
N ARG A 399 -13.54 -21.02 -4.18
CA ARG A 399 -13.38 -22.37 -4.74
C ARG A 399 -13.68 -23.48 -3.75
#